data_AF-A0A8T4NV50-F1
#
_entry.id   AF-A0A8T4NV50-F1
#
_cell.length_a   1.000
_cell.length_b   1.000
_cell.length_c   1.000
_cell.angle_alpha   90.00
_cell.angle_beta   90.00
_cell.angle_gamma   90.00
#
_symmetry.space_group_name_H-M   'P 1'
#
loop_
_entity.id
_entity.type
_entity.pdbx_description
1 polymer ?
#
loop_
_entity_poly.entity_id
_entity_poly.type
_entity_poly.pdbx_seq_one_letter_code
_entity_poly.pdbx_strand_id
1 'polypeptide(L)'
;MAYDVIIGRNSEDKKSLGNKGLALIGKGYVKMGPYTSLSNKIYMDVAKSHIVLVAGKRGSGKSYTLGVLMEEIANLPKEVSQNIASLIFDTMGIYWTMKFKNQKDKELLDAWGTPPKNLPVKIFVPFGHFDSYIEKGIPVDERFALDITELGTEDWILTFGLDIVDPISVLIQRTLTRLKERGKYELSDIIAQIESDEKSSQEIKNAASSLFEAADTWGIFSKSGEESTKVSDLLTAGTSSVFDLSVYNSVGAFNVRALAISILCKKIFNERMNSRKKEEISEVSKGLTYSNSDMKKETPLVWLFIDEAHEFLPKDKKTAATDALVQLLRLLQY
;
A
#
# COMPACT_ATOMS: atom_id res chain seq x y z
N MET A 1 15.43 34.63 14.34
CA MET A 1 16.18 33.36 14.22
C MET A 1 15.37 32.43 13.34
N ALA A 2 15.97 31.83 12.32
CA ALA A 2 15.32 30.74 11.58
C ALA A 2 15.06 29.59 12.57
N TYR A 3 13.84 29.06 12.56
CA TYR A 3 13.47 27.91 13.39
C TYR A 3 12.78 26.89 12.50
N ASP A 4 13.07 25.62 12.70
CA ASP A 4 12.45 24.56 11.91
C ASP A 4 11.02 24.32 12.39
N VAL A 5 10.09 24.15 11.45
CA VAL A 5 8.70 23.83 11.73
C VAL A 5 8.56 22.31 11.72
N ILE A 6 8.12 21.73 12.84
CA ILE A 6 7.87 20.29 12.96
C ILE A 6 6.37 20.04 13.07
N ILE A 7 5.82 19.31 12.10
CA ILE A 7 4.42 18.89 12.05
C ILE A 7 4.31 17.47 12.61
N GLY A 8 3.24 17.19 13.37
CA GLY A 8 2.94 15.84 13.87
C GLY A 8 3.59 15.47 15.21
N ARG A 9 4.18 16.42 15.95
CA ARG A 9 4.69 16.18 17.31
C ARG A 9 4.03 17.05 18.36
N ASN A 10 3.62 16.43 19.47
CA ASN A 10 3.27 17.12 20.70
C ASN A 10 4.54 17.52 21.49
N SER A 11 4.36 18.22 22.61
CA SER A 11 5.48 18.70 23.44
C SER A 11 6.32 17.59 24.08
N GLU A 12 5.72 16.43 24.33
CA GLU A 12 6.40 15.27 24.90
C GLU A 12 7.27 14.56 23.85
N ASP A 13 6.71 14.31 22.66
CA ASP A 13 7.43 13.71 21.53
C ASP A 13 8.61 14.58 21.09
N LYS A 14 8.49 15.91 21.14
CA LYS A 14 9.62 16.81 20.87
C LYS A 14 10.77 16.62 21.86
N LYS A 15 10.46 16.38 23.14
CA LYS A 15 11.49 16.14 24.17
C LYS A 15 12.10 14.74 24.04
N SER A 16 11.30 13.73 23.74
CA SER A 16 11.75 12.33 23.71
C SER A 16 12.45 11.95 22.40
N LEU A 17 11.94 12.39 21.26
CA LEU A 17 12.47 12.02 19.93
C LEU A 17 13.46 13.03 19.36
N GLY A 18 13.48 14.27 19.86
CA GLY A 18 14.36 15.32 19.36
C GLY A 18 14.22 15.52 17.84
N ASN A 19 15.26 15.19 17.07
CA ASN A 19 15.26 15.24 15.60
C ASN A 19 15.15 13.87 14.92
N LYS A 20 15.09 12.77 15.68
CA LYS A 20 15.01 11.40 15.11
C LYS A 20 13.66 11.21 14.42
N GLY A 21 13.62 10.70 13.19
CA GLY A 21 12.37 10.40 12.48
C GLY A 21 11.62 11.63 11.98
N LEU A 22 12.37 12.63 11.51
CA LEU A 22 11.84 13.79 10.81
C LEU A 22 12.13 13.67 9.30
N ALA A 23 11.11 13.79 8.47
CA ALA A 23 11.20 13.87 7.01
C ALA A 23 11.10 15.32 6.54
N LEU A 24 11.99 15.79 5.67
CA LEU A 24 11.94 17.16 5.15
C LEU A 24 10.91 17.26 4.02
N ILE A 25 9.76 17.85 4.29
CA ILE A 25 8.66 17.91 3.30
C ILE A 25 8.62 19.22 2.51
N GLY A 26 9.40 20.22 2.93
CA GLY A 26 9.44 21.49 2.22
C GLY A 26 10.11 22.62 3.00
N LYS A 27 9.92 23.84 2.50
CA LYS A 27 10.34 25.09 3.15
C LYS A 27 9.17 26.07 3.10
N GLY A 28 8.98 26.84 4.17
CA GLY A 28 8.04 27.95 4.17
C GLY A 28 8.51 29.03 3.21
N TYR A 29 7.60 29.67 2.49
CA TYR A 29 7.91 30.86 1.69
C TYR A 29 7.37 32.10 2.39
N VAL A 30 8.16 33.18 2.37
CA VAL A 30 7.76 34.49 2.88
C VAL A 30 7.74 35.45 1.71
N LYS A 31 6.61 36.11 1.50
CA LYS A 31 6.47 37.16 0.48
C LYS A 31 6.71 38.52 1.11
N MET A 32 7.76 39.20 0.65
CA MET A 32 8.17 40.54 1.05
C MET A 32 7.94 41.47 -0.15
N GLY A 33 6.72 42.01 -0.29
CA GLY A 33 6.35 42.81 -1.46
C GLY A 33 6.39 41.98 -2.76
N PRO A 34 7.22 42.36 -3.76
CA PRO A 34 7.39 41.58 -5.00
C PRO A 34 8.34 40.38 -4.85
N TYR A 35 9.13 40.30 -3.77
CA TYR A 35 10.11 39.24 -3.57
C TYR A 35 9.52 38.07 -2.78
N THR A 36 9.80 36.86 -3.22
CA THR A 36 9.49 35.63 -2.48
C THR A 36 10.80 34.99 -2.06
N SER A 37 10.96 34.72 -0.76
CA SER A 37 12.14 34.06 -0.22
C SER A 37 11.74 32.77 0.50
N LEU A 38 12.55 31.72 0.34
CA LEU A 38 12.43 30.51 1.13
C LEU A 38 12.98 30.78 2.54
N SER A 39 12.24 30.33 3.54
CA SER A 39 12.49 30.60 4.95
C SER A 39 12.78 29.29 5.70
N ASN A 40 11.95 28.97 6.69
CA ASN A 40 12.12 27.86 7.60
C ASN A 40 11.90 26.51 6.90
N LYS A 41 12.68 25.50 7.26
CA LYS A 41 12.40 24.13 6.84
C LYS A 41 11.15 23.62 7.52
N ILE A 42 10.39 22.80 6.80
CA ILE A 42 9.19 22.14 7.30
C ILE A 42 9.47 20.65 7.31
N TYR A 43 9.47 20.09 8.52
CA TYR A 43 9.64 18.68 8.78
C TYR A 43 8.32 18.06 9.20
N MET A 44 8.11 16.82 8.77
CA MET A 44 7.02 15.98 9.24
C MET A 44 7.58 14.85 10.11
N ASP A 45 6.93 14.60 11.23
CA ASP A 45 7.18 13.41 12.01
C ASP A 45 6.75 12.15 11.25
N VAL A 46 7.68 11.21 11.11
CA VAL A 46 7.43 9.90 10.49
C VAL A 46 7.60 8.74 11.48
N ALA A 47 7.94 9.04 12.73
CA ALA A 47 8.13 8.05 13.79
C ALA A 47 6.81 7.65 14.50
N LYS A 48 5.75 8.43 14.33
CA LYS A 48 4.40 8.12 14.85
C LYS A 48 3.41 7.88 13.72
N SER A 49 2.24 7.37 14.11
CA SER A 49 1.10 7.17 13.23
C SER A 49 0.46 8.50 12.86
N HIS A 50 0.22 8.72 11.57
CA HIS A 50 -0.49 9.90 11.05
C HIS A 50 -1.48 9.49 9.97
N ILE A 51 -2.53 10.29 9.82
CA ILE A 51 -3.43 10.24 8.66
C ILE A 51 -3.22 11.53 7.88
N VAL A 52 -2.77 11.42 6.63
CA VAL A 52 -2.45 12.56 5.77
C VAL A 52 -3.33 12.53 4.53
N LEU A 53 -3.99 13.65 4.25
CA LEU A 53 -4.70 13.87 3.00
C LEU A 53 -3.91 14.88 2.15
N VAL A 54 -3.43 14.45 0.99
CA VAL A 54 -2.82 15.32 -0.02
C VAL A 54 -3.86 15.61 -1.10
N ALA A 55 -4.45 16.82 -1.07
CA ALA A 55 -5.51 17.22 -2.00
C ALA A 55 -5.14 18.48 -2.79
N GLY A 56 -5.62 18.57 -4.02
CA GLY A 56 -5.34 19.70 -4.91
C GLY A 56 -5.78 19.44 -6.36
N LYS A 57 -5.85 20.52 -7.15
CA LYS A 57 -6.23 20.46 -8.58
C LYS A 57 -5.27 19.57 -9.38
N ARG A 58 -5.68 19.15 -10.59
CA ARG A 58 -4.78 18.44 -11.50
C ARG A 58 -3.52 19.27 -11.75
N GLY A 59 -2.35 18.63 -11.68
CA GLY A 59 -1.06 19.31 -11.85
C GLY A 59 -0.57 20.11 -10.64
N SER A 60 -1.24 20.07 -9.48
CA SER A 60 -0.81 20.80 -8.28
C SER A 60 0.33 20.13 -7.48
N GLY A 61 0.94 19.06 -8.00
CA GLY A 61 2.04 18.36 -7.32
C GLY A 61 1.62 17.36 -6.23
N LYS A 62 0.43 16.76 -6.31
CA LYS A 62 -0.01 15.73 -5.35
C LYS A 62 0.94 14.52 -5.32
N SER A 63 1.15 13.88 -6.47
CA SER A 63 2.06 12.73 -6.60
C SER A 63 3.50 13.10 -6.27
N TYR A 64 3.93 14.33 -6.63
CA TYR A 64 5.23 14.85 -6.22
C TYR A 64 5.38 14.92 -4.69
N THR A 65 4.34 15.35 -3.98
CA THR A 65 4.35 15.42 -2.50
C THR A 65 4.42 14.02 -1.88
N LEU A 66 3.69 13.04 -2.42
CA LEU A 66 3.78 11.64 -1.98
C LEU A 66 5.19 11.08 -2.23
N GLY A 67 5.77 11.37 -3.39
CA GLY A 67 7.14 11.01 -3.75
C GLY A 67 8.15 11.58 -2.75
N VAL A 68 8.12 12.89 -2.47
CA VAL A 68 9.00 13.54 -1.49
C VAL A 68 8.90 12.87 -0.12
N LEU A 69 7.68 12.61 0.37
CA LEU A 69 7.49 11.93 1.65
C LEU A 69 8.12 10.54 1.67
N MET A 70 7.88 9.75 0.62
CA MET A 70 8.38 8.40 0.51
C MET A 70 9.90 8.36 0.32
N GLU A 71 10.48 9.30 -0.44
CA GLU A 71 11.94 9.47 -0.60
C GLU A 71 12.61 9.81 0.73
N GLU A 72 12.03 10.74 1.49
CA GLU A 72 12.55 11.13 2.80
C GLU A 72 12.46 9.99 3.83
N ILE A 73 11.39 9.19 3.80
CA ILE A 73 11.29 7.97 4.63
C ILE A 73 12.35 6.95 4.24
N ALA A 74 12.55 6.70 2.94
CA ALA A 74 13.59 5.79 2.43
C ALA A 74 15.00 6.28 2.81
N ASN A 75 15.16 7.59 3.00
CA ASN A 75 16.41 8.25 3.30
C ASN A 75 16.67 8.48 4.81
N LEU A 76 15.81 7.95 5.69
CA LEU A 76 16.00 8.10 7.12
C LEU A 76 17.32 7.44 7.59
N PRO A 77 17.99 8.01 8.60
CA PRO A 77 19.15 7.36 9.23
C PRO A 77 18.82 5.95 9.72
N LYS A 78 19.80 5.04 9.64
CA LYS A 78 19.64 3.61 9.96
C LYS A 78 18.99 3.36 11.33
N GLU A 79 19.31 4.19 12.32
CA GLU A 79 18.75 4.13 13.67
C GLU A 79 17.21 4.17 13.68
N VAL A 80 16.62 4.93 12.76
CA VAL A 80 15.18 5.10 12.62
C VAL A 80 14.62 4.19 11.53
N SER A 81 15.29 4.14 10.37
CA SER A 81 14.78 3.43 9.20
C SER A 81 14.66 1.92 9.45
N GLN A 82 15.49 1.33 10.31
CA GLN A 82 15.38 -0.09 10.72
C GLN A 82 14.05 -0.46 11.41
N ASN A 83 13.20 0.52 11.73
CA ASN A 83 11.90 0.35 12.36
C ASN A 83 10.74 0.89 11.52
N ILE A 84 10.99 1.36 10.30
CA ILE A 84 9.99 1.95 9.41
C ILE A 84 10.07 1.28 8.04
N ALA A 85 8.93 0.90 7.48
CA ALA A 85 8.78 0.50 6.10
C ALA A 85 7.72 1.38 5.45
N SER A 86 7.83 1.62 4.14
CA SER A 86 6.78 2.29 3.38
C SER A 86 6.34 1.46 2.19
N LEU A 87 5.08 1.61 1.81
CA LEU A 87 4.50 0.98 0.63
C LEU A 87 3.62 2.00 -0.08
N ILE A 88 3.86 2.21 -1.37
CA ILE A 88 2.97 2.97 -2.25
C ILE A 88 2.27 2.04 -3.24
N PHE A 89 0.95 2.22 -3.35
CA PHE A 89 0.17 1.67 -4.44
C PHE A 89 0.25 2.62 -5.63
N ASP A 90 1.07 2.27 -6.60
CA ASP A 90 1.34 3.11 -7.78
C ASP A 90 0.34 2.78 -8.89
N THR A 91 -0.66 3.63 -9.02
CA THR A 91 -1.72 3.47 -10.03
C THR A 91 -1.32 3.97 -11.42
N MET A 92 -0.25 4.76 -11.52
CA MET A 92 0.14 5.48 -12.74
C MET A 92 1.52 5.07 -13.27
N GLY A 93 2.28 4.25 -12.52
CA GLY A 93 3.56 3.70 -12.93
C GLY A 93 4.68 4.76 -12.94
N ILE A 94 4.69 5.66 -11.95
CA ILE A 94 5.63 6.78 -11.89
C ILE A 94 6.62 6.71 -10.72
N TYR A 95 6.34 5.96 -9.66
CA TYR A 95 7.16 5.99 -8.43
C TYR A 95 8.38 5.07 -8.51
N TRP A 96 8.46 4.17 -9.50
CA TRP A 96 9.65 3.35 -9.74
C TRP A 96 10.91 4.19 -9.96
N THR A 97 10.77 5.42 -10.46
CA THR A 97 11.91 6.33 -10.72
C THR A 97 12.63 6.74 -9.43
N MET A 98 11.96 6.72 -8.27
CA MET A 98 12.53 7.09 -6.96
C MET A 98 13.73 6.22 -6.56
N LYS A 99 13.83 5.01 -7.14
CA LYS A 99 14.97 4.12 -6.91
C LYS A 99 16.30 4.73 -7.38
N PHE A 100 16.25 5.55 -8.44
CA PHE A 100 17.41 6.06 -9.14
C PHE A 100 17.76 7.48 -8.74
N LYS A 101 19.04 7.85 -8.84
CA LYS A 101 19.48 9.23 -8.63
C LYS A 101 18.73 10.19 -9.55
N ASN A 102 18.09 11.20 -8.99
CA ASN A 102 17.50 12.29 -9.76
C ASN A 102 18.58 13.23 -10.33
N GLN A 103 19.16 12.85 -11.48
CA GLN A 103 20.14 13.69 -12.18
C GLN A 103 19.49 14.88 -12.88
N LYS A 104 18.20 14.77 -13.23
CA LYS A 104 17.47 15.80 -13.95
C LYS A 104 17.35 17.08 -13.13
N ASP A 105 17.10 16.95 -11.83
CA ASP A 105 16.90 18.09 -10.93
C ASP A 105 18.11 18.34 -10.01
N LYS A 106 19.33 17.97 -10.44
CA LYS A 106 20.54 18.07 -9.63
C LYS A 106 20.78 19.47 -9.05
N GLU A 107 20.70 20.51 -9.88
CA GLU A 107 20.95 21.89 -9.45
C GLU A 107 19.94 22.35 -8.38
N LEU A 108 18.68 21.97 -8.54
CA LEU A 108 17.63 22.24 -7.55
C LEU A 108 17.93 21.51 -6.25
N LEU A 109 18.26 20.23 -6.32
CA LEU A 109 18.60 19.40 -5.17
C LEU A 109 19.84 19.90 -4.41
N ASP A 110 20.88 20.33 -5.13
CA ASP A 110 22.08 20.94 -4.54
C ASP A 110 21.74 22.26 -3.82
N ALA A 111 20.89 23.11 -4.42
CA ALA A 111 20.39 24.34 -3.77
C ALA A 111 19.54 24.06 -2.52
N TRP A 112 18.95 22.87 -2.42
CA TRP A 112 18.23 22.41 -1.24
C TRP A 112 19.12 21.74 -0.18
N GLY A 113 20.38 21.46 -0.51
CA GLY A 113 21.34 20.76 0.34
C GLY A 113 21.09 19.25 0.38
N THR A 114 20.43 18.70 -0.63
CA THR A 114 19.99 17.30 -0.71
C THR A 114 20.48 16.69 -2.02
N PRO A 115 21.77 16.36 -2.17
CA PRO A 115 22.34 15.94 -3.46
C PRO A 115 21.69 14.63 -3.97
N PRO A 116 21.62 14.43 -5.31
CA PRO A 116 21.03 13.23 -5.90
C PRO A 116 21.69 11.92 -5.43
N LYS A 117 20.87 10.93 -5.07
CA LYS A 117 21.32 9.61 -4.61
C LYS A 117 20.32 8.52 -4.93
N ASN A 118 20.78 7.28 -4.88
CA ASN A 118 19.90 6.11 -4.99
C ASN A 118 19.25 5.89 -3.63
N LEU A 119 18.01 5.41 -3.65
CA LEU A 119 17.25 5.10 -2.45
C LEU A 119 16.96 3.60 -2.38
N PRO A 120 16.82 3.04 -1.17
CA PRO A 120 16.46 1.64 -0.98
C PRO A 120 14.99 1.43 -1.34
N VAL A 121 14.72 1.30 -2.64
CA VAL A 121 13.38 1.09 -3.19
C VAL A 121 13.30 -0.26 -3.89
N LYS A 122 12.25 -1.03 -3.59
CA LYS A 122 11.91 -2.28 -4.30
C LYS A 122 10.64 -2.09 -5.11
N ILE A 123 10.66 -2.55 -6.36
CA ILE A 123 9.52 -2.44 -7.28
C ILE A 123 8.88 -3.81 -7.45
N PHE A 124 7.62 -3.91 -7.08
CA PHE A 124 6.77 -5.10 -7.22
C PHE A 124 5.79 -4.89 -8.35
N VAL A 125 5.61 -5.91 -9.19
CA VAL A 125 4.58 -5.95 -10.24
C VAL A 125 3.83 -7.27 -10.16
N PRO A 126 2.55 -7.34 -10.56
CA PRO A 126 1.81 -8.59 -10.59
C PRO A 126 2.56 -9.66 -11.41
N PHE A 127 2.62 -10.88 -10.90
CA PHE A 127 3.51 -11.94 -11.40
C PHE A 127 3.32 -12.22 -12.89
N GLY A 128 2.07 -12.19 -13.39
CA GLY A 128 1.75 -12.46 -14.79
C GLY A 128 2.23 -11.38 -15.76
N HIS A 129 2.65 -10.22 -15.25
CA HIS A 129 3.15 -9.09 -16.05
C HIS A 129 4.66 -8.87 -15.89
N PHE A 130 5.32 -9.57 -14.97
CA PHE A 130 6.73 -9.39 -14.66
C PHE A 130 7.65 -9.56 -15.87
N ASP A 131 7.47 -10.65 -16.62
CA ASP A 131 8.34 -10.94 -17.76
C ASP A 131 8.19 -9.88 -18.87
N SER A 132 6.96 -9.38 -19.09
CA SER A 132 6.73 -8.28 -20.03
C SER A 132 7.42 -6.98 -19.63
N TYR A 133 7.53 -6.69 -18.33
CA TYR A 133 8.28 -5.53 -17.84
C TYR A 133 9.77 -5.67 -18.14
N ILE A 134 10.35 -6.83 -17.87
CA ILE A 134 11.75 -7.14 -18.16
C ILE A 134 12.04 -7.02 -19.67
N GLU A 135 11.19 -7.62 -20.51
CA GLU A 135 11.33 -7.56 -21.98
C GLU A 135 11.29 -6.12 -22.53
N LYS A 136 10.48 -5.25 -21.91
CA LYS A 136 10.37 -3.82 -22.27
C LYS A 136 11.48 -2.96 -21.66
N GLY A 137 12.37 -3.54 -20.85
CA GLY A 137 13.41 -2.80 -20.12
C GLY A 137 12.87 -1.88 -19.03
N ILE A 138 11.66 -2.14 -18.52
CA ILE A 138 11.06 -1.38 -17.41
C ILE A 138 11.63 -1.92 -16.10
N PRO A 139 12.18 -1.07 -15.21
CA PRO A 139 12.76 -1.53 -13.96
C PRO A 139 11.73 -2.21 -13.05
N VAL A 140 12.05 -3.43 -12.64
CA VAL A 140 11.28 -4.24 -11.69
C VAL A 140 12.23 -5.09 -10.85
N ASP A 141 11.87 -5.36 -9.60
CA ASP A 141 12.68 -6.18 -8.68
C ASP A 141 12.02 -7.52 -8.36
N GLU A 142 10.72 -7.50 -8.06
CA GLU A 142 10.03 -8.65 -7.45
C GLU A 142 8.67 -8.91 -8.11
N ARG A 143 8.30 -10.19 -8.10
CA ARG A 143 6.96 -10.65 -8.53
C ARG A 143 5.98 -10.51 -7.36
N PHE A 144 4.77 -10.09 -7.67
CA PHE A 144 3.67 -10.01 -6.72
C PHE A 144 2.57 -11.02 -7.07
N ALA A 145 2.21 -11.89 -6.13
CA ALA A 145 1.16 -12.87 -6.28
C ALA A 145 0.25 -12.91 -5.04
N LEU A 146 -1.07 -12.92 -5.28
CA LEU A 146 -2.10 -13.06 -4.26
C LEU A 146 -2.53 -14.51 -4.12
N ASP A 147 -2.70 -14.97 -2.89
CA ASP A 147 -3.37 -16.24 -2.63
C ASP A 147 -4.88 -16.02 -2.76
N ILE A 148 -5.55 -16.82 -3.58
CA ILE A 148 -6.99 -16.70 -3.80
C ILE A 148 -7.82 -16.95 -2.53
N THR A 149 -7.28 -17.75 -1.60
CA THR A 149 -7.95 -18.08 -0.34
C THR A 149 -8.01 -16.89 0.62
N GLU A 150 -7.21 -15.83 0.36
CA GLU A 150 -7.23 -14.58 1.12
C GLU A 150 -8.46 -13.71 0.79
N LEU A 151 -9.18 -14.02 -0.30
CA LEU A 151 -10.34 -13.26 -0.72
C LEU A 151 -11.63 -13.71 -0.02
N GLY A 152 -12.39 -12.72 0.43
CA GLY A 152 -13.76 -12.91 0.88
C GLY A 152 -14.73 -13.05 -0.29
N THR A 153 -15.93 -13.58 -0.02
CA THR A 153 -17.01 -13.60 -1.01
C THR A 153 -17.41 -12.19 -1.45
N GLU A 154 -17.48 -11.25 -0.50
CA GLU A 154 -17.80 -9.84 -0.80
C GLU A 154 -16.76 -9.18 -1.72
N ASP A 155 -15.47 -9.54 -1.58
CA ASP A 155 -14.41 -9.00 -2.43
C ASP A 155 -14.64 -9.41 -3.90
N TRP A 156 -15.05 -10.66 -4.14
CA TRP A 156 -15.40 -11.15 -5.47
C TRP A 156 -16.66 -10.49 -6.03
N ILE A 157 -17.74 -10.43 -5.23
CA ILE A 157 -19.01 -9.80 -5.63
C ILE A 157 -18.78 -8.33 -6.04
N LEU A 158 -18.06 -7.56 -5.22
CA LEU A 158 -17.75 -6.16 -5.51
C LEU A 158 -16.83 -6.01 -6.73
N THR A 159 -15.84 -6.90 -6.88
CA THR A 159 -14.90 -6.84 -8.02
C THR A 159 -15.61 -7.11 -9.34
N PHE A 160 -16.57 -8.05 -9.35
CA PHE A 160 -17.40 -8.35 -10.51
C PHE A 160 -18.57 -7.37 -10.71
N GLY A 161 -18.73 -6.39 -9.82
CA GLY A 161 -19.80 -5.38 -9.92
C GLY A 161 -21.20 -5.96 -9.73
N LEU A 162 -21.33 -7.03 -8.96
CA LEU A 162 -22.59 -7.72 -8.68
C LEU A 162 -23.22 -7.22 -7.38
N ASP A 163 -24.55 -7.36 -7.26
CA ASP A 163 -25.26 -7.16 -6.00
C ASP A 163 -25.28 -8.43 -5.16
N ILE A 164 -25.31 -8.31 -3.83
CA ILE A 164 -25.30 -9.47 -2.90
C ILE A 164 -26.49 -10.42 -3.16
N VAL A 165 -27.62 -9.87 -3.60
CA VAL A 165 -28.85 -10.63 -3.88
C VAL A 165 -28.92 -11.18 -5.30
N ASP A 166 -27.94 -10.88 -6.15
CA ASP A 166 -27.87 -11.40 -7.51
C ASP A 166 -27.72 -12.94 -7.49
N PRO A 167 -28.45 -13.70 -8.34
CA PRO A 167 -28.33 -15.16 -8.41
C PRO A 167 -26.89 -15.65 -8.65
N ILE A 168 -26.09 -14.92 -9.43
CA ILE A 168 -24.66 -15.17 -9.64
C ILE A 168 -23.91 -15.02 -8.31
N SER A 169 -24.16 -13.93 -7.56
CA SER A 169 -23.56 -13.71 -6.24
C SER A 169 -23.89 -14.83 -5.25
N VAL A 170 -25.12 -15.32 -5.25
CA VAL A 170 -25.55 -16.45 -4.40
C VAL A 170 -24.81 -17.75 -4.79
N LEU A 171 -24.62 -18.00 -6.08
CA LEU A 171 -23.81 -19.13 -6.56
C LEU A 171 -22.36 -18.99 -6.12
N ILE A 172 -21.73 -17.82 -6.34
CA ILE A 172 -20.35 -17.54 -5.92
C ILE A 172 -20.19 -17.77 -4.41
N GLN A 173 -21.12 -17.26 -3.59
CA GLN A 173 -21.09 -17.44 -2.14
C GLN A 173 -21.15 -18.92 -1.75
N ARG A 174 -22.07 -19.69 -2.35
CA ARG A 174 -22.20 -21.13 -2.08
C ARG A 174 -20.95 -21.89 -2.49
N THR A 175 -20.40 -21.60 -3.67
CA THR A 175 -19.17 -22.21 -4.18
C THR A 175 -17.99 -21.96 -3.26
N LEU A 176 -17.71 -20.69 -2.92
CA LEU A 176 -16.58 -20.32 -2.07
C LEU A 176 -16.71 -20.87 -0.65
N THR A 177 -17.94 -20.95 -0.10
CA THR A 177 -18.18 -21.54 1.23
C THR A 177 -17.78 -23.03 1.24
N ARG A 178 -18.19 -23.79 0.22
CA ARG A 178 -17.84 -25.22 0.09
C ARG A 178 -16.33 -25.43 -0.10
N LEU A 179 -15.68 -24.58 -0.89
CA LEU A 179 -14.24 -24.70 -1.12
C LEU A 179 -13.41 -24.34 0.11
N LYS A 180 -13.85 -23.35 0.90
CA LYS A 180 -13.21 -23.01 2.18
C LYS A 180 -13.20 -24.18 3.17
N GLU A 181 -14.23 -25.02 3.17
CA GLU A 181 -14.26 -26.24 4.00
C GLU A 181 -13.21 -27.28 3.58
N ARG A 182 -12.77 -27.27 2.32
CA ARG A 182 -11.74 -28.18 1.78
C ARG A 182 -10.31 -27.69 2.01
N GLY A 183 -10.12 -26.45 2.45
CA GLY A 183 -8.82 -25.84 2.69
C GLY A 183 -8.31 -25.04 1.48
N LYS A 184 -7.17 -25.42 0.91
CA LYS A 184 -6.58 -24.71 -0.24
C LYS A 184 -7.31 -25.05 -1.54
N TYR A 185 -7.50 -24.05 -2.40
CA TYR A 185 -8.11 -24.18 -3.72
C TYR A 185 -7.58 -23.09 -4.65
N GLU A 186 -7.72 -23.30 -5.96
CA GLU A 186 -7.33 -22.37 -7.03
C GLU A 186 -8.56 -21.85 -7.81
N LEU A 187 -8.33 -20.98 -8.80
CA LEU A 187 -9.40 -20.49 -9.69
C LEU A 187 -10.06 -21.63 -10.48
N SER A 188 -9.28 -22.61 -10.92
CA SER A 188 -9.77 -23.80 -11.62
C SER A 188 -10.76 -24.61 -10.77
N ASP A 189 -10.49 -24.74 -9.47
CA ASP A 189 -11.39 -25.42 -8.53
C ASP A 189 -12.71 -24.66 -8.34
N ILE A 190 -12.65 -23.32 -8.33
CA ILE A 190 -13.84 -22.47 -8.28
C ILE A 190 -14.72 -22.70 -9.51
N ILE A 191 -14.13 -22.68 -10.70
CA ILE A 191 -14.84 -22.89 -11.97
C ILE A 191 -15.47 -24.30 -12.00
N ALA A 192 -14.71 -25.34 -11.66
CA ALA A 192 -15.24 -26.71 -11.60
C ALA A 192 -16.38 -26.87 -10.56
N GLN A 193 -16.27 -26.20 -9.42
CA GLN A 193 -17.29 -26.23 -8.37
C GLN A 193 -18.55 -25.44 -8.75
N ILE A 194 -18.44 -24.43 -9.62
CA ILE A 194 -19.57 -23.70 -10.23
C ILE A 194 -20.28 -24.60 -11.24
N GLU A 195 -19.54 -25.24 -12.15
CA GLU A 195 -20.10 -26.06 -13.23
C GLU A 195 -20.88 -27.27 -12.69
N SER A 196 -20.38 -27.87 -11.61
CA SER A 196 -21.00 -29.00 -10.90
C SER A 196 -22.18 -28.61 -10.00
N ASP A 197 -22.54 -27.33 -9.89
CA ASP A 197 -23.69 -26.93 -9.10
C ASP A 197 -25.01 -27.35 -9.76
N GLU A 198 -25.84 -28.07 -9.01
CA GLU A 198 -27.14 -28.60 -9.47
C GLU A 198 -28.32 -27.66 -9.18
N LYS A 199 -28.10 -26.62 -8.35
CA LYS A 199 -29.16 -25.72 -7.89
C LYS A 199 -29.36 -24.49 -8.77
N SER A 200 -28.39 -24.18 -9.63
CA SER A 200 -28.39 -22.99 -10.49
C SER A 200 -28.64 -23.37 -11.93
N SER A 201 -29.29 -22.48 -12.69
CA SER A 201 -29.50 -22.70 -14.12
C SER A 201 -28.18 -22.67 -14.89
N GLN A 202 -28.17 -23.22 -16.11
CA GLN A 202 -26.96 -23.26 -16.93
C GLN A 202 -26.47 -21.85 -17.29
N GLU A 203 -27.37 -20.88 -17.49
CA GLU A 203 -27.05 -19.49 -17.78
C GLU A 203 -26.28 -18.84 -16.61
N ILE A 204 -26.74 -19.05 -15.38
CA ILE A 204 -26.08 -18.52 -14.17
C ILE A 204 -24.69 -19.15 -14.02
N LYS A 205 -24.57 -20.47 -14.23
CA LYS A 205 -23.28 -21.16 -14.16
C LYS A 205 -22.29 -20.64 -15.19
N ASN A 206 -22.72 -20.51 -16.45
CA ASN A 206 -21.88 -20.00 -17.53
C ASN A 206 -21.42 -18.57 -17.22
N ALA A 207 -22.32 -17.69 -16.76
CA ALA A 207 -21.97 -16.32 -16.40
C ALA A 207 -20.97 -16.26 -15.24
N ALA A 208 -21.18 -17.06 -14.18
CA ALA A 208 -20.27 -17.13 -13.05
C ALA A 208 -18.89 -17.68 -13.44
N SER A 209 -18.84 -18.77 -14.23
CA SER A 209 -17.58 -19.33 -14.73
C SER A 209 -16.82 -18.32 -15.58
N SER A 210 -17.49 -17.62 -16.51
CA SER A 210 -16.83 -16.60 -17.35
C SER A 210 -16.25 -15.44 -16.56
N LEU A 211 -16.84 -15.05 -15.42
CA LEU A 211 -16.26 -14.04 -14.53
C LEU A 211 -14.93 -14.52 -13.91
N PHE A 212 -14.85 -15.78 -13.47
CA PHE A 212 -13.62 -16.36 -12.91
C PHE A 212 -12.57 -16.69 -13.98
N GLU A 213 -12.99 -17.10 -15.18
CA GLU A 213 -12.09 -17.21 -16.34
C GLU A 213 -11.45 -15.86 -16.67
N ALA A 214 -12.24 -14.78 -16.66
CA ALA A 214 -11.71 -13.43 -16.81
C ALA A 214 -10.73 -13.08 -15.67
N ALA A 215 -11.02 -13.49 -14.43
CA ALA A 215 -10.14 -13.27 -13.30
C ALA A 215 -8.78 -13.99 -13.43
N ASP A 216 -8.75 -15.18 -14.02
CA ASP A 216 -7.50 -15.92 -14.27
C ASP A 216 -6.56 -15.17 -15.23
N THR A 217 -7.11 -14.37 -16.14
CA THR A 217 -6.31 -13.54 -17.06
C THR A 217 -5.64 -12.34 -16.40
N TRP A 218 -6.02 -11.95 -15.19
CA TRP A 218 -5.48 -10.75 -14.54
C TRP A 218 -4.00 -10.88 -14.17
N GLY A 219 -3.48 -12.11 -14.02
CA GLY A 219 -2.08 -12.34 -13.71
C GLY A 219 -1.66 -11.81 -12.33
N ILE A 220 -2.60 -11.78 -11.37
CA ILE A 220 -2.34 -11.34 -9.98
C ILE A 220 -2.38 -12.48 -8.95
N PHE A 221 -3.04 -13.60 -9.24
CA PHE A 221 -3.16 -14.72 -8.30
C PHE A 221 -2.05 -15.77 -8.47
N SER A 222 -1.49 -16.26 -7.37
CA SER A 222 -0.48 -17.34 -7.38
C SER A 222 -1.03 -18.59 -8.08
N LYS A 223 -0.21 -19.21 -8.93
CA LYS A 223 -0.52 -20.51 -9.57
C LYS A 223 0.10 -21.68 -8.81
N SER A 224 -0.34 -22.89 -9.12
CA SER A 224 0.17 -24.11 -8.49
C SER A 224 1.70 -24.18 -8.51
N GLY A 225 2.30 -24.30 -7.32
CA GLY A 225 3.76 -24.36 -7.14
C GLY A 225 4.46 -23.02 -6.94
N GLU A 226 3.74 -21.88 -7.03
CA GLU A 226 4.28 -20.56 -6.71
C GLU A 226 3.85 -20.11 -5.29
N GLU A 227 4.78 -19.53 -4.54
CA GLU A 227 4.45 -18.92 -3.25
C GLU A 227 3.73 -17.58 -3.46
N SER A 228 2.66 -17.36 -2.70
CA SER A 228 2.03 -16.04 -2.61
C SER A 228 2.94 -15.06 -1.87
N THR A 229 2.85 -13.78 -2.24
CA THR A 229 3.65 -12.73 -1.62
C THR A 229 3.19 -12.50 -0.19
N LYS A 230 4.14 -12.61 0.74
CA LYS A 230 3.92 -12.34 2.16
C LYS A 230 4.07 -10.84 2.42
N VAL A 231 3.41 -10.35 3.46
CA VAL A 231 3.54 -8.94 3.88
C VAL A 231 4.99 -8.60 4.24
N SER A 232 5.73 -9.55 4.82
CA SER A 232 7.17 -9.40 5.13
C SER A 232 8.02 -9.10 3.90
N ASP A 233 7.62 -9.59 2.72
CA ASP A 233 8.35 -9.37 1.48
C ASP A 233 8.19 -7.91 1.03
N LEU A 234 6.97 -7.38 1.17
CA LEU A 234 6.61 -5.99 0.85
C LEU A 234 7.08 -4.99 1.90
N LEU A 235 7.10 -5.35 3.18
CA LEU A 235 7.34 -4.42 4.29
C LEU A 235 8.68 -4.67 4.97
N THR A 236 9.75 -4.58 4.19
CA THR A 236 11.12 -4.66 4.73
C THR A 236 11.52 -3.32 5.37
N ALA A 237 11.90 -3.36 6.65
CA ALA A 237 12.33 -2.16 7.36
C ALA A 237 13.54 -1.49 6.68
N GLY A 238 13.52 -0.16 6.58
CA GLY A 238 14.53 0.66 5.92
C GLY A 238 14.47 0.62 4.40
N THR A 239 13.46 -0.06 3.83
CA THR A 239 13.19 -0.13 2.40
C THR A 239 11.81 0.43 2.14
N SER A 240 11.66 1.09 1.00
CA SER A 240 10.37 1.56 0.50
C SER A 240 9.93 0.70 -0.67
N SER A 241 8.67 0.27 -0.67
CA SER A 241 8.14 -0.63 -1.69
C SER A 241 7.19 0.12 -2.60
N VAL A 242 7.39 -0.03 -3.90
CA VAL A 242 6.47 0.45 -4.93
C VAL A 242 5.73 -0.77 -5.45
N PHE A 243 4.42 -0.83 -5.23
CA PHE A 243 3.59 -1.83 -5.88
C PHE A 243 2.93 -1.20 -7.10
N ASP A 244 3.48 -1.50 -8.27
CA ASP A 244 3.02 -0.97 -9.55
C ASP A 244 1.79 -1.74 -10.04
N LEU A 245 0.68 -1.01 -10.07
CA LEU A 245 -0.64 -1.47 -10.50
C LEU A 245 -1.07 -0.81 -11.82
N SER A 246 -0.17 -0.06 -12.48
CA SER A 246 -0.46 0.69 -13.71
C SER A 246 -0.75 -0.18 -14.92
N VAL A 247 -0.39 -1.46 -14.86
CA VAL A 247 -0.78 -2.45 -15.87
C VAL A 247 -2.29 -2.65 -15.96
N TYR A 248 -3.01 -2.39 -14.88
CA TYR A 248 -4.47 -2.48 -14.83
C TYR A 248 -5.10 -1.13 -15.17
N ASN A 249 -5.93 -1.11 -16.22
CA ASN A 249 -6.60 0.09 -16.67
C ASN A 249 -7.56 0.65 -15.62
N SER A 250 -7.65 1.98 -15.50
CA SER A 250 -8.55 2.64 -14.55
C SER A 250 -10.02 2.62 -14.96
N VAL A 251 -10.28 2.46 -16.26
CA VAL A 251 -11.63 2.39 -16.85
C VAL A 251 -11.97 0.97 -17.32
N GLY A 252 -11.38 -0.05 -16.69
CA GLY A 252 -11.64 -1.46 -17.00
C GLY A 252 -13.00 -1.95 -16.50
N ALA A 253 -13.46 -3.08 -17.05
CA ALA A 253 -14.66 -3.77 -16.57
C ALA A 253 -14.54 -4.26 -15.11
N PHE A 254 -13.32 -4.57 -14.68
CA PHE A 254 -13.00 -5.02 -13.32
C PHE A 254 -12.00 -4.08 -12.66
N ASN A 255 -12.23 -3.74 -11.39
CA ASN A 255 -11.30 -2.91 -10.63
C ASN A 255 -10.26 -3.77 -9.88
N VAL A 256 -9.37 -4.41 -10.64
CA VAL A 256 -8.31 -5.28 -10.10
C VAL A 256 -7.38 -4.53 -9.13
N ARG A 257 -7.17 -3.23 -9.37
CA ARG A 257 -6.38 -2.36 -8.49
C ARG A 257 -7.01 -2.24 -7.10
N ALA A 258 -8.33 -2.00 -7.03
CA ALA A 258 -9.04 -1.96 -5.76
C ALA A 258 -9.00 -3.31 -5.03
N LEU A 259 -9.11 -4.42 -5.75
CA LEU A 259 -9.00 -5.76 -5.17
C LEU A 259 -7.62 -5.97 -4.53
N ALA A 260 -6.54 -5.67 -5.26
CA ALA A 260 -5.16 -5.81 -4.79
C ALA A 260 -4.88 -4.94 -3.54
N ILE A 261 -5.32 -3.68 -3.57
CA ILE A 261 -5.21 -2.74 -2.45
C ILE A 261 -5.97 -3.28 -1.24
N SER A 262 -7.20 -3.77 -1.43
CA SER A 262 -8.04 -4.30 -0.36
C SER A 262 -7.34 -5.42 0.41
N ILE A 263 -6.88 -6.44 -0.33
CA ILE A 263 -6.29 -7.64 0.26
C ILE A 263 -5.00 -7.28 0.98
N LEU A 264 -4.13 -6.49 0.36
CA LEU A 264 -2.88 -6.06 0.99
C LEU A 264 -3.13 -5.23 2.25
N CYS A 265 -4.08 -4.30 2.21
CA CYS A 265 -4.43 -3.51 3.39
C CYS A 265 -4.95 -4.40 4.53
N LYS A 266 -5.82 -5.38 4.26
CA LYS A 266 -6.31 -6.33 5.25
C LYS A 266 -5.17 -7.17 5.85
N LYS A 267 -4.25 -7.67 5.03
CA LYS A 267 -3.09 -8.47 5.49
C LYS A 267 -2.16 -7.65 6.38
N ILE A 268 -1.77 -6.45 5.92
CA ILE A 268 -0.89 -5.53 6.65
C ILE A 268 -1.52 -5.16 8.00
N PHE A 269 -2.82 -4.87 7.99
CA PHE A 269 -3.57 -4.55 9.20
C PHE A 269 -3.54 -5.70 10.21
N ASN A 270 -3.90 -6.92 9.79
CA ASN A 270 -3.93 -8.09 10.66
C ASN A 270 -2.54 -8.40 11.24
N GLU A 271 -1.49 -8.30 10.43
CA GLU A 271 -0.12 -8.53 10.88
C GLU A 271 0.32 -7.48 11.91
N ARG A 272 0.08 -6.19 11.64
CA ARG A 272 0.41 -5.12 12.60
C ARG A 272 -0.40 -5.22 13.89
N MET A 273 -1.67 -5.60 13.83
CA MET A 273 -2.47 -5.87 15.03
C MET A 273 -1.86 -6.97 15.89
N ASN A 274 -1.45 -8.08 15.27
CA ASN A 274 -0.85 -9.21 15.98
C ASN A 274 0.52 -8.82 16.58
N SER A 275 1.34 -8.11 15.82
CA SER A 275 2.64 -7.62 16.31
C SER A 275 2.48 -6.60 17.43
N ARG A 276 1.46 -5.73 17.37
CA ARG A 276 1.18 -4.78 18.46
C ARG A 276 0.82 -5.48 19.77
N LYS A 277 -0.01 -6.54 19.71
CA LYS A 277 -0.32 -7.35 20.89
C LYS A 277 0.94 -7.99 21.49
N LYS A 278 1.84 -8.50 20.64
CA LYS A 278 3.13 -9.05 21.10
C LYS A 278 4.03 -7.97 21.74
N GLU A 279 4.11 -6.79 21.13
CA GLU A 279 4.84 -5.62 21.67
C GLU A 279 4.31 -5.28 23.08
N GLU A 280 2.99 -5.17 23.25
CA GLU A 280 2.35 -4.85 24.54
C GLU A 280 2.58 -5.94 25.61
N ILE A 281 2.51 -7.22 25.24
CA ILE A 281 2.84 -8.32 26.17
C ILE A 281 4.31 -8.25 26.61
N SER A 282 5.22 -7.91 25.70
CA SER A 282 6.65 -7.74 25.99
C SER A 282 6.89 -6.56 26.94
N GLU A 283 6.17 -5.45 26.75
CA GLU A 283 6.25 -4.26 27.62
C GLU A 283 5.71 -4.56 29.03
N VAL A 284 4.57 -5.26 29.14
CA VAL A 284 3.99 -5.64 30.44
C VAL A 284 4.87 -6.65 31.19
N SER A 285 5.41 -7.65 30.48
CA SER A 285 6.20 -8.73 31.10
C SER A 285 7.59 -8.30 31.57
N LYS A 286 8.19 -7.29 30.93
CA LYS A 286 9.53 -6.79 31.30
C LYS A 286 9.52 -5.84 32.51
N GLY A 287 8.36 -5.40 32.98
CA GLY A 287 8.25 -4.39 34.03
C GLY A 287 8.84 -3.03 33.62
N LEU A 288 8.61 -2.00 34.43
CA LEU A 288 9.05 -0.61 34.22
C LEU A 288 10.58 -0.39 34.14
N THR A 289 11.38 -1.45 34.16
CA THR A 289 12.83 -1.39 34.39
C THR A 289 13.69 -1.45 33.13
N TYR A 290 13.14 -1.13 31.95
CA TYR A 290 13.97 -0.83 30.78
C TYR A 290 13.47 0.43 30.07
N SER A 291 14.26 1.49 30.23
CA SER A 291 14.22 2.73 29.48
C SER A 291 14.15 2.47 27.97
N ASN A 292 13.29 3.23 27.28
CA ASN A 292 13.15 3.36 25.82
C ASN A 292 14.48 3.43 25.05
N SER A 293 15.11 2.28 24.78
CA SER A 293 16.32 2.24 23.94
C SER A 293 16.16 1.22 22.82
N ASP A 294 15.94 1.74 21.61
CA ASP A 294 16.50 1.25 20.34
C ASP A 294 16.37 -0.25 20.03
N MET A 295 15.31 -0.93 20.47
CA MET A 295 15.06 -2.30 20.00
C MET A 295 14.45 -2.27 18.60
N LYS A 296 15.11 -2.95 17.67
CA LYS A 296 14.57 -3.26 16.34
C LYS A 296 13.23 -3.97 16.50
N LYS A 297 12.16 -3.43 15.93
CA LYS A 297 10.84 -4.04 15.91
C LYS A 297 10.85 -5.28 15.01
N GLU A 298 10.14 -6.33 15.42
CA GLU A 298 9.93 -7.52 14.59
C GLU A 298 9.15 -7.16 13.31
N THR A 299 8.08 -6.37 13.45
CA THR A 299 7.35 -5.78 12.33
C THR A 299 7.50 -4.26 12.39
N PRO A 300 7.95 -3.59 11.32
CA PRO A 300 8.15 -2.15 11.31
C PRO A 300 6.84 -1.36 11.45
N LEU A 301 6.95 -0.07 11.79
CA LEU A 301 5.89 0.91 11.54
C LEU A 301 5.71 1.04 10.02
N VAL A 302 4.48 1.05 9.56
CA VAL A 302 4.16 1.02 8.13
C VAL A 302 3.56 2.35 7.71
N TRP A 303 4.17 2.99 6.72
CA TRP A 303 3.59 4.11 5.98
C TRP A 303 2.95 3.60 4.69
N LEU A 304 1.63 3.73 4.60
CA LEU A 304 0.87 3.36 3.39
C LEU A 304 0.54 4.62 2.59
N PHE A 305 0.90 4.60 1.31
CA PHE A 305 0.64 5.67 0.35
C PHE A 305 -0.29 5.14 -0.74
N ILE A 306 -1.34 5.90 -1.05
CA ILE A 306 -2.33 5.54 -2.06
C ILE A 306 -2.42 6.71 -3.02
N ASP A 307 -1.87 6.56 -4.23
CA ASP A 307 -2.08 7.55 -5.28
C ASP A 307 -3.47 7.37 -5.89
N GLU A 308 -4.05 8.48 -6.36
CA GLU A 308 -5.41 8.55 -6.89
C GLU A 308 -6.48 7.90 -5.98
N ALA A 309 -6.35 8.11 -4.66
CA ALA A 309 -7.23 7.52 -3.63
C ALA A 309 -8.74 7.69 -3.88
N HIS A 310 -9.14 8.70 -4.64
CA HIS A 310 -10.53 8.93 -5.04
C HIS A 310 -11.13 7.81 -5.90
N GLU A 311 -10.30 7.01 -6.58
CA GLU A 311 -10.72 5.82 -7.34
C GLU A 311 -11.11 4.64 -6.42
N PHE A 312 -10.62 4.62 -5.18
CA PHE A 312 -10.77 3.52 -4.22
C PHE A 312 -11.69 3.86 -3.03
N LEU A 313 -11.74 5.15 -2.67
CA LEU A 313 -12.61 5.71 -1.63
C LEU A 313 -13.59 6.76 -2.22
N PRO A 314 -14.41 6.42 -3.22
CA PRO A 314 -15.40 7.35 -3.75
C PRO A 314 -16.52 7.60 -2.72
N LYS A 315 -17.14 8.78 -2.79
CA LYS A 315 -18.18 9.20 -1.84
C LYS A 315 -19.47 8.39 -1.95
N ASP A 316 -19.92 8.15 -3.18
CA ASP A 316 -21.29 7.70 -3.46
C ASP A 316 -21.38 6.22 -3.87
N LYS A 317 -20.26 5.48 -3.85
CA LYS A 317 -20.22 4.05 -4.16
C LYS A 317 -19.19 3.33 -3.31
N LYS A 318 -19.32 2.01 -3.19
CA LYS A 318 -18.34 1.15 -2.54
C LYS A 318 -17.49 0.46 -3.60
N THR A 319 -16.19 0.32 -3.33
CA THR A 319 -15.27 -0.52 -4.12
C THR A 319 -14.79 -1.68 -3.26
N ALA A 320 -14.12 -2.67 -3.87
CA ALA A 320 -13.48 -3.76 -3.12
C ALA A 320 -12.48 -3.24 -2.07
N ALA A 321 -11.86 -2.07 -2.26
CA ALA A 321 -10.90 -1.48 -1.33
C ALA A 321 -11.54 -0.68 -0.18
N THR A 322 -12.80 -0.25 -0.32
CA THR A 322 -13.37 0.79 0.55
C THR A 322 -13.34 0.40 2.03
N ASP A 323 -13.79 -0.80 2.38
CA ASP A 323 -13.83 -1.21 3.79
C ASP A 323 -12.45 -1.37 4.39
N ALA A 324 -11.52 -1.98 3.66
CA ALA A 324 -10.15 -2.19 4.11
C ALA A 324 -9.46 -0.84 4.41
N LEU A 325 -9.65 0.14 3.53
CA LEU A 325 -9.08 1.48 3.70
C LEU A 325 -9.77 2.25 4.84
N VAL A 326 -11.10 2.19 4.95
CA VAL A 326 -11.82 2.81 6.06
C VAL A 326 -11.43 2.19 7.41
N GLN A 327 -11.22 0.87 7.45
CA GLN A 327 -10.75 0.17 8.65
C GLN A 327 -9.37 0.69 9.09
N LEU A 328 -8.42 0.82 8.17
CA LEU A 328 -7.12 1.42 8.44
C LEU A 328 -7.24 2.85 8.99
N LEU A 329 -8.11 3.68 8.40
CA LEU A 329 -8.29 5.07 8.83
C LEU A 329 -8.92 5.21 10.22
N ARG A 330 -9.84 4.32 10.60
CA ARG A 330 -10.54 4.38 11.89
C ARG A 330 -9.70 3.88 13.06
N LEU A 331 -8.89 2.85 12.84
CA LEU A 331 -8.18 2.16 13.93
C LEU A 331 -6.80 2.75 14.23
N LEU A 332 -6.32 3.70 13.43
CA LEU A 332 -5.16 4.54 13.76
C LEU A 332 -5.49 5.67 14.77
N GLN A 333 -6.75 5.80 15.19
CA GLN A 333 -7.22 6.83 16.13
C GLN A 333 -7.20 6.39 17.60
N TYR A 334 -6.87 5.12 17.88
CA TYR A 334 -6.79 4.53 19.22
C TYR A 334 -5.37 3.98 19.46
#